data_AF-A0A7C9HVV8-F1
#
_entry.id   AF-A0A7C9HVV8-F1
#
_cell.length_a   1.000
_cell.length_b   1.000
_cell.length_c   1.000
_cell.angle_alpha   90.00
_cell.angle_beta   90.00
_cell.angle_gamma   90.00
#
_symmetry.space_group_name_H-M   'P 1'
#
loop_
_entity.id
_entity.type
_entity.pdbx_description
1 polymer ?
#
loop_
_entity_poly.entity_id
_entity_poly.type
_entity_poly.pdbx_seq_one_letter_code
_entity_poly.pdbx_strand_id
1 'polypeptide(L)'
;MNHADSHLLPNMRTLGRLFPEVYALRGVVVETPPWTIRCSLAGPVRVWMYDIELSLRPTRPAAGLLALLLTCGGRVSRERALDALDLPGRTPDARRKALSTAAAELREVLGWPDSVQVSGGVLALSEEPVWLDPIYPEPGREDLFCEGRYDPWIVDWRAEQGVLN
;
A
#
# COMPACT_ATOMS: atom_id res chain seq x y z
N MET A 1 18.80 -27.20 27.42
CA MET A 1 17.36 -26.92 27.65
C MET A 1 17.00 -25.84 26.63
N ASN A 2 16.41 -26.25 25.50
CA ASN A 2 16.31 -25.40 24.31
C ASN A 2 15.22 -24.34 24.47
N HIS A 3 15.63 -23.08 24.37
CA HIS A 3 14.76 -21.92 24.21
C HIS A 3 14.34 -21.84 22.74
N ALA A 4 13.39 -22.69 22.34
CA ALA A 4 12.82 -22.63 21.00
C ALA A 4 11.61 -21.68 21.01
N ASP A 5 11.84 -20.49 20.45
CA ASP A 5 10.92 -19.75 19.57
C ASP A 5 9.44 -19.64 19.95
N SER A 6 9.17 -18.84 20.98
CA SER A 6 7.84 -18.28 21.25
C SER A 6 7.35 -17.26 20.20
N HIS A 7 8.15 -16.95 19.17
CA HIS A 7 7.75 -16.10 18.03
C HIS A 7 7.21 -16.88 16.81
N LEU A 8 7.28 -18.22 16.79
CA LEU A 8 6.76 -19.05 15.69
C LEU A 8 5.25 -19.34 15.80
N LEU A 9 4.66 -19.17 16.99
CA LEU A 9 3.26 -19.55 17.25
C LEU A 9 2.20 -18.64 16.61
N PRO A 10 2.39 -17.32 16.44
CA PRO A 10 1.46 -16.51 15.64
C PRO A 10 1.46 -16.94 14.17
N ASN A 11 2.62 -17.39 13.67
CA ASN A 11 2.82 -17.72 12.26
C ASN A 11 2.18 -19.05 11.84
N MET A 12 1.98 -20.00 12.76
CA MET A 12 1.37 -21.29 12.40
C MET A 12 -0.13 -21.21 12.08
N ARG A 13 -0.89 -20.30 12.74
CA ARG A 13 -2.30 -20.06 12.39
C ARG A 13 -2.42 -19.36 11.04
N THR A 14 -1.52 -18.42 10.74
CA THR A 14 -1.47 -17.70 9.46
C THR A 14 -1.02 -18.62 8.32
N LEU A 15 0.04 -19.42 8.52
CA LEU A 15 0.49 -20.43 7.55
C LEU A 15 -0.54 -21.54 7.32
N GLY A 16 -1.26 -21.97 8.36
CA GLY A 16 -2.33 -22.96 8.23
C GLY A 16 -3.53 -22.48 7.40
N ARG A 17 -3.69 -21.16 7.23
CA ARG A 17 -4.75 -20.53 6.44
C ARG A 17 -4.38 -20.31 4.97
N LEU A 18 -3.07 -20.33 4.65
CA LEU A 18 -2.55 -20.11 3.30
C LEU A 18 -2.49 -21.39 2.45
N PHE A 19 -2.70 -22.57 3.05
CA PHE A 19 -2.69 -23.88 2.37
C PHE A 19 -3.94 -24.71 2.71
N PRO A 20 -5.15 -24.23 2.34
CA PRO A 20 -6.41 -24.88 2.71
C PRO A 20 -6.50 -26.35 2.23
N GLU A 21 -5.91 -26.66 1.08
CA GLU A 21 -5.83 -28.01 0.53
C GLU A 21 -5.14 -29.03 1.45
N VAL A 22 -4.15 -28.61 2.25
CA VAL A 22 -3.45 -29.47 3.19
C VAL A 22 -4.32 -29.83 4.40
N TYR A 23 -5.23 -28.92 4.79
CA TYR A 23 -6.17 -29.13 5.91
C TYR A 23 -7.46 -29.84 5.48
N ALA A 24 -7.88 -29.65 4.23
CA ALA A 24 -9.01 -30.37 3.64
C ALA A 24 -8.78 -31.90 3.65
N LEU A 25 -7.53 -32.35 3.47
CA LEU A 25 -7.13 -33.77 3.58
C LEU A 25 -7.37 -34.38 4.98
N ARG A 26 -7.57 -33.54 6.01
CA ARG A 26 -7.87 -33.96 7.39
C ARG A 26 -9.36 -33.77 7.76
N GLY A 27 -10.22 -33.42 6.80
CA GLY A 27 -11.65 -33.20 7.04
C GLY A 27 -11.97 -31.91 7.81
N VAL A 28 -11.01 -30.98 7.91
CA VAL A 28 -11.21 -29.67 8.54
C VAL A 28 -11.59 -28.66 7.47
N VAL A 29 -12.79 -28.10 7.55
CA VAL A 29 -13.17 -26.94 6.73
C VAL A 29 -12.49 -25.72 7.31
N VAL A 30 -11.44 -25.25 6.64
CA VAL A 30 -10.78 -23.98 6.97
C VAL A 30 -11.45 -22.91 6.11
N GLU A 31 -12.15 -21.98 6.74
CA GLU A 31 -12.53 -20.74 6.07
C GLU A 31 -11.23 -20.01 5.71
N THR A 32 -10.94 -19.90 4.41
CA THR A 32 -9.88 -19.02 3.93
C THR A 32 -10.33 -17.59 4.21
N PRO A 33 -9.64 -16.84 5.09
CA PRO A 33 -9.98 -15.46 5.32
C PRO A 33 -9.87 -14.68 4.00
N PRO A 34 -10.68 -13.63 3.80
CA PRO A 34 -10.54 -12.79 2.62
C PRO A 34 -9.12 -12.25 2.53
N TRP A 35 -8.59 -12.17 1.33
CA TRP A 35 -7.28 -11.59 1.09
C TRP A 35 -7.34 -10.08 1.33
N THR A 36 -6.93 -9.63 2.52
CA THR A 36 -7.07 -8.23 2.93
C THR A 36 -5.76 -7.48 2.93
N ILE A 37 -5.81 -6.21 2.53
CA ILE A 37 -4.69 -5.27 2.60
C ILE A 37 -5.09 -4.08 3.47
N ARG A 38 -4.23 -3.74 4.43
CA ARG A 38 -4.38 -2.59 5.30
C ARG A 38 -3.26 -1.60 5.04
N CYS A 39 -3.58 -0.31 5.03
CA CYS A 39 -2.60 0.75 4.83
C CYS A 39 -2.71 1.79 5.94
N SER A 40 -1.58 2.33 6.37
CA SER A 40 -1.54 3.50 7.26
C SER A 40 -0.95 4.67 6.51
N LEU A 41 -1.71 5.76 6.48
CA LEU A 41 -1.30 7.08 6.02
C LEU A 41 -1.08 8.01 7.22
N ALA A 42 -1.39 7.58 8.44
CA ALA A 42 -0.97 8.24 9.68
C ALA A 42 0.50 7.91 9.98
N GLY A 43 1.37 8.92 9.88
CA GLY A 43 2.81 8.75 9.94
C GLY A 43 3.41 8.32 8.59
N PRO A 44 4.59 7.67 8.58
CA PRO A 44 5.17 7.14 7.36
C PRO A 44 4.24 6.10 6.73
N VAL A 45 4.12 6.13 5.39
CA VAL A 45 3.25 5.20 4.65
C VAL A 45 3.68 3.76 4.92
N ARG A 46 2.75 2.95 5.42
CA ARG A 46 2.95 1.53 5.71
C ARG A 46 1.82 0.70 5.14
N VAL A 47 2.13 -0.55 4.80
CA VAL A 47 1.18 -1.49 4.22
C VAL A 47 1.36 -2.85 4.89
N TRP A 48 0.25 -3.51 5.17
CA TRP A 48 0.19 -4.85 5.69
C TRP A 48 -0.68 -5.70 4.77
N MET A 49 -0.20 -6.89 4.46
CA MET A 49 -1.04 -7.94 3.88
C MET A 49 -1.34 -8.94 4.98
N TYR A 50 -2.63 -9.12 5.27
CA TYR A 50 -3.06 -9.77 6.51
C TYR A 50 -2.41 -9.07 7.73
N ASP A 51 -1.59 -9.78 8.50
CA ASP A 51 -0.86 -9.27 9.68
C ASP A 51 0.64 -9.04 9.42
N ILE A 52 1.10 -9.17 8.17
CA ILE A 52 2.51 -9.05 7.80
C ILE A 52 2.77 -7.67 7.20
N GLU A 53 3.64 -6.88 7.83
CA GLU A 53 4.09 -5.60 7.29
C GLU A 53 4.99 -5.84 6.08
N LEU A 54 4.64 -5.24 4.94
CA LEU A 54 5.46 -5.34 3.73
C LEU A 54 6.53 -4.25 3.75
N SER A 55 7.67 -4.55 3.14
CA SER A 55 8.84 -3.65 3.13
C SER A 55 8.69 -2.52 2.11
N LEU A 56 7.73 -1.60 2.34
CA LEU A 56 7.57 -0.37 1.56
C LEU A 56 8.45 0.73 2.15
N ARG A 57 9.34 1.32 1.35
CA ARG A 57 10.17 2.45 1.80
C ARG A 57 9.34 3.75 1.76
N PRO A 58 9.08 4.42 2.89
CA PRO A 58 8.15 5.56 2.93
C PRO A 58 8.60 6.76 2.08
N THR A 59 9.90 6.94 1.92
CA THR A 59 10.49 8.06 1.16
C THR A 59 10.52 7.81 -0.36
N ARG A 60 10.22 6.60 -0.84
CA ARG A 60 10.24 6.27 -2.28
C ARG A 60 8.94 6.65 -2.97
N PRO A 61 8.96 7.08 -4.25
CA PRO A 61 7.76 7.45 -4.99
C PRO A 61 6.65 6.39 -4.99
N ALA A 62 7.01 5.10 -4.87
CA ALA A 62 6.06 4.01 -4.66
C ALA A 62 5.10 4.26 -3.49
N ALA A 63 5.62 4.73 -2.34
CA ALA A 63 4.80 5.04 -1.17
C ALA A 63 3.83 6.20 -1.43
N GLY A 64 4.30 7.26 -2.10
CA GLY A 64 3.44 8.39 -2.50
C GLY A 64 2.36 7.97 -3.50
N LEU A 65 2.70 7.10 -4.45
CA LEU A 65 1.75 6.56 -5.42
C LEU A 65 0.68 5.69 -4.75
N LEU A 66 1.04 4.83 -3.79
CA LEU A 66 0.08 4.03 -3.04
C LEU A 66 -0.89 4.93 -2.27
N ALA A 67 -0.37 5.91 -1.54
CA ALA A 67 -1.18 6.86 -0.80
C ALA A 67 -2.13 7.63 -1.71
N LEU A 68 -1.65 8.12 -2.86
CA LEU A 68 -2.48 8.81 -3.85
C LEU A 68 -3.61 7.91 -4.37
N LEU A 69 -3.29 6.68 -4.78
CA LEU A 69 -4.28 5.72 -5.26
C LEU A 69 -5.36 5.47 -4.20
N LEU A 70 -4.98 5.20 -2.95
CA LEU A 70 -5.92 4.96 -1.85
C LEU A 70 -6.83 6.17 -1.62
N THR A 71 -6.28 7.38 -1.59
CA THR A 71 -7.07 8.61 -1.41
C THR A 71 -8.01 8.93 -2.57
N CYS A 72 -7.72 8.41 -3.77
CA CYS A 72 -8.55 8.56 -4.96
C CYS A 72 -9.46 7.34 -5.22
N GLY A 73 -9.72 6.49 -4.23
CA GLY A 73 -10.61 5.34 -4.38
C GLY A 73 -10.01 4.20 -5.21
N GLY A 74 -8.69 4.06 -5.18
CA GLY A 74 -7.93 3.01 -5.83
C GLY A 74 -7.56 3.25 -7.28
N ARG A 75 -7.91 4.41 -7.87
CA ARG A 75 -7.67 4.70 -9.30
C ARG A 75 -7.28 6.15 -9.54
N VAL A 76 -6.34 6.39 -10.46
CA VAL A 76 -5.90 7.75 -10.83
C VAL A 76 -5.41 7.78 -12.28
N SER A 77 -5.63 8.89 -13.00
CA SER A 77 -5.01 9.07 -14.32
C SER A 77 -3.49 9.24 -14.20
N ARG A 78 -2.77 8.87 -15.26
CA ARG A 78 -1.32 9.01 -15.34
C ARG A 78 -0.92 10.47 -15.25
N GLU A 79 -1.65 11.37 -15.90
CA GLU A 79 -1.42 12.80 -15.87
C GLU A 79 -1.55 13.33 -14.45
N ARG A 80 -2.62 12.95 -13.73
CA ARG A 80 -2.80 13.34 -12.33
C ARG A 80 -1.70 12.77 -11.44
N ALA A 81 -1.28 11.52 -11.64
CA ALA A 81 -0.17 10.93 -10.89
C ALA A 81 1.17 11.64 -11.16
N LEU A 82 1.43 12.02 -12.41
CA LEU A 82 2.63 12.78 -12.79
C LEU A 82 2.61 14.17 -12.15
N ASP A 83 1.46 14.84 -12.07
CA ASP A 83 1.37 16.17 -11.47
C ASP A 83 1.41 16.12 -9.94
N ALA A 84 0.82 15.08 -9.35
CA ALA A 84 0.75 14.92 -7.91
C ALA A 84 2.10 14.56 -7.29
N LEU A 85 2.88 13.66 -7.91
CA LEU A 85 4.06 13.05 -7.29
C LEU A 85 5.36 13.84 -7.56
N ASP A 86 6.20 13.93 -6.53
CA ASP A 86 7.58 14.41 -6.65
C ASP A 86 8.47 13.29 -7.22
N LEU A 87 8.40 13.14 -8.54
CA LEU A 87 9.12 12.13 -9.30
C LEU A 87 10.50 12.63 -9.73
N PRO A 88 11.56 11.80 -9.63
CA PRO A 88 12.87 12.16 -10.13
C PRO A 88 12.86 12.30 -11.66
N GLY A 89 13.60 13.29 -12.17
CA GLY A 89 13.79 13.52 -13.60
C GLY A 89 13.30 14.90 -14.06
N ARG A 90 14.08 15.54 -14.95
CA ARG A 90 13.82 16.91 -15.42
C ARG A 90 12.96 16.98 -16.69
N THR A 91 12.77 15.86 -17.39
CA THR A 91 12.01 15.81 -18.65
C THR A 91 10.71 15.01 -18.46
N PRO A 92 9.67 15.26 -19.28
CA PRO A 92 8.43 14.49 -19.23
C PRO A 92 8.64 12.98 -19.39
N ASP A 93 9.54 12.55 -20.27
CA ASP A 93 9.88 11.14 -20.44
C ASP A 93 10.55 10.53 -19.21
N ALA A 94 11.46 11.26 -18.56
CA ALA A 94 12.11 10.79 -17.35
C ALA A 94 11.10 10.61 -16.21
N ARG A 95 10.16 11.56 -16.05
CA ARG A 95 9.09 11.46 -15.04
C ARG A 95 8.13 10.31 -15.35
N ARG A 96 7.74 10.11 -16.61
CA ARG A 96 6.96 8.93 -17.05
C ARG A 96 7.66 7.62 -16.68
N LYS A 97 8.96 7.52 -16.96
CA LYS A 97 9.78 6.37 -16.59
C LYS A 97 9.83 6.18 -15.07
N ALA A 98 10.02 7.24 -14.31
CA ALA A 98 10.04 7.20 -12.85
C ALA A 98 8.69 6.74 -12.27
N LEU A 99 7.56 7.17 -12.84
CA LEU A 99 6.23 6.68 -12.47
C LEU A 99 6.07 5.18 -12.78
N SER A 100 6.52 4.72 -13.96
CA SER A 100 6.52 3.30 -14.28
C SER A 100 7.39 2.48 -13.32
N THR A 101 8.55 3.01 -12.90
CA THR A 101 9.41 2.39 -11.89
C THR A 101 8.73 2.35 -10.52
N ALA A 102 8.03 3.42 -10.11
CA ALA A 102 7.28 3.44 -8.86
C ALA A 102 6.15 2.40 -8.85
N ALA A 103 5.42 2.25 -9.96
CA ALA A 103 4.41 1.21 -10.11
C ALA A 103 5.01 -0.21 -10.08
N ALA A 104 6.19 -0.40 -10.68
CA ALA A 104 6.91 -1.68 -10.61
C ALA A 104 7.37 -2.00 -9.18
N GLU A 105 7.94 -1.02 -8.46
CA GLU A 105 8.35 -1.17 -7.05
C GLU A 105 7.15 -1.52 -6.16
N LEU A 106 5.97 -0.90 -6.40
CA LEU A 106 4.75 -1.30 -5.70
C LEU A 106 4.34 -2.74 -5.98
N ARG A 107 4.43 -3.20 -7.23
CA ARG A 107 4.12 -4.60 -7.56
C ARG A 107 5.07 -5.58 -6.87
N GLU A 108 6.35 -5.25 -6.80
CA GLU A 108 7.34 -6.05 -6.10
C GLU A 108 7.05 -6.12 -4.60
N VAL A 109 6.75 -4.98 -3.96
CA VAL A 109 6.42 -4.92 -2.52
C VAL A 109 5.15 -5.69 -2.21
N LEU A 110 4.12 -5.52 -3.04
CA LEU A 110 2.83 -6.18 -2.88
C LEU A 110 2.91 -7.67 -3.19
N GLY A 111 3.81 -8.09 -4.07
CA GLY A 111 4.15 -9.49 -4.30
C GLY A 111 3.37 -10.17 -5.42
N TRP A 112 2.56 -9.42 -6.20
CA TRP A 112 1.94 -9.94 -7.42
C TRP A 112 1.91 -8.91 -8.56
N PRO A 113 2.06 -9.33 -9.83
CA PRO A 113 2.22 -8.41 -10.97
C PRO A 113 1.00 -7.49 -11.21
N ASP A 114 -0.20 -8.00 -10.97
CA ASP A 114 -1.44 -7.28 -11.25
C ASP A 114 -1.93 -6.42 -10.08
N SER A 115 -1.15 -6.31 -9.01
CA SER A 115 -1.43 -5.47 -7.84
C SER A 115 -1.65 -4.00 -8.18
N VAL A 116 -0.92 -3.53 -9.19
CA VAL A 116 -1.10 -2.21 -9.80
C VAL A 116 -1.28 -2.42 -11.31
N GLN A 117 -2.46 -2.10 -11.81
CA GLN A 117 -2.78 -2.20 -13.22
C GLN A 117 -2.58 -0.84 -13.90
N VAL A 118 -2.06 -0.87 -15.13
CA VAL A 118 -1.91 0.34 -15.96
C VAL A 118 -2.55 0.06 -17.31
N SER A 119 -3.72 0.67 -17.55
CA SER A 119 -4.46 0.51 -18.80
C SER A 119 -5.09 1.83 -19.23
N GLY A 120 -5.04 2.15 -20.52
CA GLY A 120 -5.68 3.35 -21.06
C GLY A 120 -5.23 4.68 -20.45
N GLY A 121 -4.01 4.75 -19.89
CA GLY A 121 -3.54 5.95 -19.19
C GLY A 121 -4.00 6.06 -17.73
N VAL A 122 -4.67 5.05 -17.18
CA VAL A 122 -5.09 5.01 -15.78
C VAL A 122 -4.22 4.02 -15.01
N LEU A 123 -3.83 4.39 -13.79
CA LEU A 123 -3.25 3.51 -12.79
C LEU A 123 -4.35 3.10 -11.81
N ALA A 124 -4.45 1.81 -11.50
CA ALA A 124 -5.46 1.26 -10.60
C ALA A 124 -4.85 0.22 -9.68
N LEU A 125 -5.31 0.15 -8.43
CA LEU A 125 -5.08 -0.97 -7.54
C LEU A 125 -5.92 -2.17 -8.00
N SER A 126 -5.39 -3.38 -7.82
CA SER A 126 -6.13 -4.62 -8.08
C SER A 126 -7.39 -4.71 -7.21
N GLU A 127 -8.47 -5.23 -7.77
CA GLU A 127 -9.70 -5.55 -7.04
C GLU A 127 -9.72 -6.99 -6.50
N GLU A 128 -8.66 -7.77 -6.76
CA GLU A 128 -8.55 -9.13 -6.23
C GLU A 128 -8.46 -9.18 -4.69
N PRO A 129 -7.63 -8.34 -4.02
CA PRO A 129 -7.70 -8.20 -2.57
C PRO A 129 -8.79 -7.22 -2.14
N VAL A 130 -9.28 -7.42 -0.92
CA VAL A 130 -10.09 -6.43 -0.21
C VAL A 130 -9.15 -5.39 0.41
N TRP A 131 -9.18 -4.18 -0.13
CA TRP A 131 -8.52 -3.02 0.48
C TRP A 131 -9.37 -2.50 1.63
N LEU A 132 -8.84 -2.57 2.84
CA LEU A 132 -9.48 -1.98 4.02
C LEU A 132 -9.31 -0.45 3.98
N ASP A 133 -10.21 0.25 4.68
CA ASP A 133 -10.13 1.71 4.79
C ASP A 133 -8.74 2.12 5.33
N PRO A 134 -8.06 3.05 4.63
CA PRO A 134 -6.75 3.50 5.05
C PRO A 134 -6.84 4.24 6.39
N ILE A 135 -5.86 4.02 7.25
CA ILE A 135 -5.77 4.71 8.54
C ILE A 135 -5.21 6.11 8.28
N TYR A 136 -6.05 7.13 8.49
CA TYR A 136 -5.67 8.54 8.43
C TYR A 136 -5.22 9.03 9.82
N PRO A 137 -4.44 10.13 9.89
CA PRO A 137 -4.15 10.75 11.17
C PRO A 137 -5.43 11.24 11.86
N GLU A 138 -5.38 11.33 13.19
CA GLU A 138 -6.47 11.90 13.98
C GLU A 138 -6.65 13.40 13.66
N PRO A 139 -7.87 13.96 13.84
CA PRO A 139 -8.09 15.39 13.70
C PRO A 139 -7.12 16.21 14.58
N GLY A 140 -6.53 17.26 14.00
CA GLY A 140 -5.48 18.07 14.62
C GLY A 140 -4.07 17.49 14.50
N ARG A 141 -3.89 16.38 13.78
CA ARG A 141 -2.60 15.71 13.50
C ARG A 141 -2.35 15.54 12.01
N GLU A 142 -2.86 16.46 11.19
CA GLU A 142 -2.76 16.43 9.74
C GLU A 142 -1.30 16.44 9.28
N ASP A 143 -0.41 17.05 10.06
CA ASP A 143 1.04 17.05 9.85
C ASP A 143 1.64 15.64 9.71
N LEU A 144 1.03 14.65 10.36
CA LEU A 144 1.44 13.25 10.29
C LEU A 144 1.02 12.55 8.99
N PHE A 145 0.14 13.12 8.18
CA PHE A 145 -0.32 12.46 6.97
C PHE A 145 0.84 12.16 6.01
N CYS A 146 1.15 10.89 5.75
CA CYS A 146 2.28 10.46 4.94
C CYS A 146 3.62 11.10 5.37
N GLU A 147 3.89 11.13 6.67
CA GLU A 147 5.09 11.73 7.27
C GLU A 147 6.38 11.33 6.53
N GLY A 148 7.26 12.31 6.32
CA GLY A 148 8.51 12.13 5.56
C GLY A 148 8.36 12.21 4.05
N ARG A 149 7.12 12.37 3.53
CA ARG A 149 6.86 12.73 2.13
C ARG A 149 6.41 14.19 1.97
N TYR A 150 6.75 14.73 0.81
CA TYR A 150 6.49 16.12 0.41
C TYR A 150 6.01 16.21 -1.06
N ASP A 151 5.35 15.17 -1.56
CA ASP A 151 4.69 15.26 -2.87
C ASP A 151 3.70 16.45 -2.85
N PRO A 152 3.59 17.25 -3.93
CA PRO A 152 2.68 18.40 -3.99
C PRO A 152 1.29 18.13 -3.41
N TRP A 153 0.66 17.02 -3.82
CA TRP A 153 -0.69 16.68 -3.35
C TRP A 153 -0.79 16.38 -1.85
N ILE A 154 0.29 15.87 -1.23
CA ILE A 154 0.34 15.59 0.21
C ILE A 154 0.42 16.91 0.97
N VAL A 155 1.24 17.84 0.49
CA VAL A 155 1.36 19.17 1.08
C VAL A 155 0.02 19.91 1.01
N ASP A 156 -0.64 19.86 -0.15
CA ASP A 156 -1.97 20.44 -0.35
C ASP A 156 -2.99 19.80 0.60
N TRP A 157 -3.03 18.46 0.68
CA TRP A 157 -3.94 17.76 1.58
C TRP A 157 -3.75 18.18 3.04
N ARG A 158 -2.52 18.25 3.53
CA ARG A 158 -2.21 18.66 4.91
C ARG A 158 -2.69 20.10 5.17
N ALA A 159 -2.50 20.99 4.21
CA ALA A 159 -2.94 22.38 4.32
C ALA A 159 -4.47 22.49 4.31
N GLU A 160 -5.16 21.76 3.44
CA GLU A 160 -6.62 21.77 3.35
C GLU A 160 -7.29 21.23 4.62
N GLN A 161 -6.80 20.10 5.14
CA GLN A 161 -7.37 19.49 6.34
C GLN A 161 -7.07 20.29 7.61
N GLY A 162 -5.89 20.94 7.68
CA GLY A 162 -5.53 21.79 8.82
C GLY A 162 -6.31 23.11 8.90
N VAL A 163 -6.99 23.52 7.83
CA VAL A 163 -7.85 24.72 7.80
C VAL A 163 -9.29 24.40 8.22
N LEU A 164 -9.71 23.13 8.12
CA LEU A 164 -11.08 22.69 8.41
C LEU A 164 -11.28 22.25 9.87
N ASN A 165 -10.22 22.22 10.67
CA ASN A 165 -10.21 21.90 12.11
C ASN A 165 -9.91 23.15 12.95
#